data_AF-T0I792-F1
#
_entry.id   AF-T0I792-F1
#
_cell.length_a   1.000
_cell.length_b   1.000
_cell.length_c   1.000
_cell.angle_alpha   90.00
_cell.angle_beta   90.00
_cell.angle_gamma   90.00
#
_symmetry.space_group_name_H-M   'P 1'
#
loop_
_entity.id
_entity.type
_entity.pdbx_description
1 polymer ?
#
loop_
_entity_poly.entity_id
_entity_poly.type
_entity_poly.pdbx_seq_one_letter_code
_entity_poly.pdbx_strand_id
1 'polypeptide(L)' 'MNLNGPCGSAFFHIQRSATNFTEFTALMMTAASSGRTVNLLVTGCNGDRNMVSHGEAYF' A
#
# COMPACT_ATOMS: atom_id res chain seq x y z
N MET A 1 2.16 -14.73 11.53
CA MET A 1 1.62 -14.01 10.36
C MET A 1 2.75 -13.89 9.35
N ASN A 2 2.52 -14.29 8.10
CA ASN A 2 3.48 -14.00 7.04
C ASN A 2 3.42 -12.48 6.82
N LEU A 3 4.37 -11.75 7.42
CA LEU A 3 4.46 -10.27 7.32
C LEU A 3 4.78 -9.82 5.90
N ASN A 4 5.15 -10.76 5.04
CA ASN A 4 5.46 -10.53 3.65
C ASN A 4 4.16 -10.55 2.84
N GLY A 5 4.00 -9.55 1.98
CA GLY A 5 2.98 -9.56 0.94
C GLY A 5 3.19 -10.69 -0.08
N PRO A 6 2.30 -10.83 -1.08
CA PRO A 6 2.33 -11.92 -2.05
C PRO A 6 3.64 -12.02 -2.86
N CYS A 7 4.44 -10.94 -2.91
CA CYS A 7 5.73 -10.90 -3.58
C CYS A 7 6.93 -11.28 -2.70
N GLY A 8 6.69 -11.71 -1.44
CA GLY A 8 7.74 -12.18 -0.53
C GLY A 8 8.49 -11.06 0.21
N SER A 9 8.08 -9.80 0.06
CA SER A 9 8.62 -8.65 0.79
C SER A 9 7.62 -8.05 1.77
N ALA A 10 8.12 -7.46 2.85
CA ALA A 10 7.32 -6.65 3.79
C ALA A 10 7.07 -5.23 3.26
N PHE A 11 7.69 -4.83 2.15
CA PHE A 11 7.56 -3.50 1.58
C PHE A 11 6.50 -3.45 0.47
N PHE A 12 5.70 -2.39 0.51
CA PHE A 12 4.62 -2.12 -0.43
C PHE A 12 4.90 -0.80 -1.16
N HIS A 13 4.74 -0.81 -2.48
CA HIS A 13 5.17 0.28 -3.35
C HIS A 13 4.04 0.72 -4.27
N ILE A 14 3.73 2.00 -4.29
CA ILE A 14 2.91 2.63 -5.34
C ILE A 14 3.83 3.41 -6.28
N GLN A 15 3.54 3.38 -7.59
CA GLN A 15 4.30 4.16 -8.56
C GLN A 15 3.98 5.65 -8.42
N ARG A 16 5.01 6.51 -8.45
CA ARG A 16 4.83 7.97 -8.40
C ARG A 16 4.06 8.53 -9.60
N SER A 17 4.09 7.83 -10.73
CA SER A 17 3.33 8.15 -11.94
C SER A 17 1.87 7.70 -11.88
N ALA A 18 1.47 6.96 -10.84
CA ALA A 18 0.07 6.59 -10.67
C ALA A 18 -0.77 7.86 -10.41
N THR A 19 -1.91 7.97 -11.10
CA THR A 19 -2.77 9.15 -11.02
C THR A 19 -3.28 9.42 -9.60
N ASN A 20 -3.37 8.39 -8.77
CA ASN A 20 -3.85 8.43 -7.40
C ASN A 20 -2.72 8.43 -6.33
N PHE A 21 -1.47 8.69 -6.72
CA PHE A 21 -0.32 8.61 -5.81
C PHE A 21 -0.47 9.58 -4.62
N THR A 22 -0.96 10.80 -4.89
CA THR A 22 -1.14 11.84 -3.87
C THR A 22 -2.23 11.45 -2.87
N GLU A 23 -3.37 10.96 -3.37
CA GLU A 23 -4.51 10.50 -2.58
C GLU A 23 -4.13 9.29 -1.72
N PHE A 24 -3.41 8.33 -2.30
CA PHE A 24 -2.90 7.19 -1.57
C PHE A 24 -1.96 7.62 -0.45
N THR A 25 -1.04 8.54 -0.71
CA THR A 25 -0.11 9.06 0.30
C THR A 25 -0.86 9.76 1.43
N ALA A 26 -1.87 10.59 1.10
CA ALA A 26 -2.72 11.25 2.09
C ALA A 26 -3.48 10.23 2.94
N LEU A 27 -4.09 9.22 2.32
CA LEU A 27 -4.78 8.14 3.02
C LEU A 27 -3.86 7.42 4.02
N MET A 28 -2.66 7.05 3.59
CA MET A 28 -1.67 6.37 4.44
C MET A 28 -1.28 7.23 5.65
N MET A 29 -1.04 8.53 5.44
CA MET A 29 -0.72 9.46 6.52
C MET A 29 -1.89 9.64 7.50
N THR A 30 -3.11 9.78 6.99
CA THR A 30 -4.32 9.89 7.82
C THR A 30 -4.55 8.62 8.62
N ALA A 31 -4.48 7.44 8.00
CA ALA A 31 -4.64 6.16 8.69
C ALA A 31 -3.56 5.96 9.77
N ALA A 32 -2.31 6.30 9.47
CA ALA A 32 -1.21 6.25 10.44
C ALA A 32 -1.47 7.17 11.64
N SER A 33 -1.90 8.42 11.41
CA SER A 33 -2.21 9.37 12.48
C SER A 33 -3.40 8.96 13.35
N SER A 34 -4.31 8.15 12.82
CA SER A 34 -5.52 7.69 13.49
C SER A 34 -5.41 6.27 14.03
N GLY A 35 -4.23 5.64 13.91
CA GLY A 35 -3.98 4.26 14.36
C GLY A 35 -4.84 3.23 13.63
N ARG A 36 -5.26 3.51 12.39
CA ARG A 36 -6.17 2.66 11.62
C ARG A 36 -5.42 1.72 10.69
N THR A 37 -5.99 0.52 10.52
CA THR A 37 -5.51 -0.46 9.57
C THR A 37 -5.89 -0.03 8.15
N VAL A 38 -4.94 -0.19 7.23
CA VAL A 38 -5.14 0.03 5.80
C VAL A 38 -5.09 -1.32 5.08
N ASN A 39 -6.07 -1.59 4.23
CA ASN A 39 -6.01 -2.67 3.27
C ASN A 39 -5.39 -2.16 1.97
N LEU A 40 -4.36 -2.87 1.48
CA LEU A 40 -3.65 -2.53 0.25
C LEU A 40 -4.01 -3.53 -0.84
N LEU A 41 -4.37 -3.04 -2.02
CA LEU A 41 -4.54 -3.91 -3.20
C LEU A 41 -3.23 -4.02 -3.95
N VAL A 42 -2.62 -5.21 -3.90
CA VAL A 42 -1.43 -5.55 -4.67
C VAL A 42 -1.85 -6.05 -6.06
N THR A 43 -1.39 -5.38 -7.11
CA THR A 43 -1.70 -5.75 -8.51
C THR A 43 -0.64 -6.61 -9.17
N GLY A 44 0.56 -6.67 -8.58
CA GLY A 44 1.62 -7.52 -9.08
C GLY A 44 2.92 -7.35 -8.31
N CYS A 45 3.93 -8.06 -8.80
CA CYS A 45 5.28 -8.04 -8.26
C CYS A 45 6.24 -7.41 -9.25
N ASN A 46 7.12 -6.53 -8.76
CA ASN A 46 8.27 -6.05 -9.52
C ASN A 46 9.54 -6.52 -8.82
N GLY A 47 10.03 -7.71 -9.21
CA GLY A 47 11.00 -8.45 -8.40
C GLY A 47 10.37 -8.90 -7.09
N ASP A 48 11.00 -8.56 -5.98
CA ASP A 48 10.53 -8.82 -4.61
C ASP A 48 9.48 -7.79 -4.12
N ARG A 49 9.24 -6.71 -4.87
CA ARG A 49 8.39 -5.60 -4.42
C ARG A 49 6.92 -5.86 -4.66
N ASN A 50 6.10 -5.66 -3.62
CA ASN A 50 4.63 -5.64 -3.76
C ASN A 50 4.19 -4.32 -4.40
N MET A 51 3.71 -4.37 -5.63
CA MET A 51 3.22 -3.19 -6.34
C MET A 51 1.73 -2.98 -6.03
N VAL A 52 1.40 -1.84 -5.45
CA VAL A 52 0.06 -1.47 -4.99
C VAL A 52 -0.60 -0.52 -5.99
N SER A 53 -1.88 -0.75 -6.30
CA SER A 53 -2.67 0.20 -7.09
C SER A 53 -3.41 1.23 -6.25
N HIS A 54 -3.98 0.81 -5.12
CA HIS A 54 -4.73 1.65 -4.20
C HIS A 54 -4.85 0.98 -2.83
N GLY A 55 -5.36 1.70 -1.84
CA GLY A 55 -5.69 1.17 -0.54
C GLY A 55 -6.93 1.83 0.02
N GLU A 56 -7.48 1.22 1.07
CA GLU A 56 -8.63 1.72 1.84
C GLU A 56 -8.27 1.71 3.32
N ALA A 57 -8.66 2.76 4.04
CA ALA A 57 -8.53 2.83 5.50
C ALA A 57 -9.91 2.62 6.13
N TYR A 58 -9.99 1.78 7.16
CA TYR A 58 -11.22 1.60 7.93
C TYR A 58 -11.30 2.67 9.03
N PHE A 59 -12.22 3.62 8.85
CA PHE A 59 -12.51 4.70 9.80
C PHE A 59 -13.54 4.27 10.85
#